data_AF-A0A1Q7S191-F1
#
_entry.id   AF-A0A1Q7S191-F1
#
_cell.length_a   1.000
_cell.length_b   1.000
_cell.length_c   1.000
_cell.angle_alpha   90.00
_cell.angle_beta   90.00
_cell.angle_gamma   90.00
#
_symmetry.space_group_name_H-M   'P 1'
#
loop_
_entity.id
_entity.type
_entity.pdbx_description
1 polymer ?
#
loop_
_entity_poly.entity_id
_entity_poly.type
_entity_poly.pdbx_seq_one_letter_code
_entity_poly.pdbx_strand_id
1 'polypeptide(L)'
;MTITLSQILHSFFEDHLKLQKGLQPTSIRSYRDTVRLFLCHVAQDQRRRITQIRLQDLTFEQTQRFLQHLEVDRHNHVQTRNQRLCALRTFFDYVAYRVPEMLPTGQQVALIPAKRVHPAETQFMERQELTALFRSLPKQGRHVLRDRTLLSFLYNTGARVQEVVELRRSHLDLGASPRVQLHGKGDK
;
A
#
# COMPACT_ATOMS: atom_id res chain seq x y z
N MET A 1 -29.85 -1.91 18.87
CA MET A 1 -28.67 -2.80 18.87
C MET A 1 -27.44 -1.94 18.74
N THR A 2 -26.53 -1.96 19.72
CA THR A 2 -25.25 -1.26 19.65
C THR A 2 -24.32 -1.99 18.68
N ILE A 3 -23.88 -1.31 17.62
CA ILE A 3 -22.94 -1.87 16.65
C ILE A 3 -21.59 -2.12 17.33
N THR A 4 -21.02 -3.31 17.16
CA THR A 4 -19.73 -3.68 17.74
C THR A 4 -18.57 -3.34 16.80
N LEU A 5 -17.36 -3.19 17.35
CA LEU A 5 -16.13 -2.99 16.56
C LEU A 5 -15.90 -4.14 15.55
N SER A 6 -16.20 -5.38 15.94
CA SER A 6 -16.06 -6.55 15.06
C SER A 6 -16.96 -6.44 13.82
N GLN A 7 -18.22 -6.03 14.00
CA GLN A 7 -19.17 -5.82 12.89
C GLN A 7 -18.73 -4.68 11.96
N ILE A 8 -18.18 -3.59 12.52
CA ILE A 8 -17.61 -2.50 11.73
C ILE A 8 -16.41 -2.97 10.93
N LEU A 9 -15.47 -3.69 11.54
CA LEU A 9 -14.29 -4.18 10.84
C LEU A 9 -14.66 -5.13 9.70
N HIS A 10 -15.56 -6.08 9.95
CA HIS A 10 -16.02 -7.02 8.93
C HIS A 10 -16.65 -6.29 7.74
N SER A 11 -17.64 -5.43 8.01
CA SER A 11 -18.32 -4.68 6.95
C SER A 11 -17.42 -3.66 6.26
N PHE A 12 -16.43 -3.08 6.94
CA PHE A 12 -15.44 -2.21 6.31
C PHE A 12 -14.62 -2.97 5.26
N PHE A 13 -14.12 -4.17 5.57
CA PHE A 13 -13.28 -4.93 4.65
C PHE A 13 -14.08 -5.64 3.55
N GLU A 14 -15.14 -6.36 3.91
CA GLU A 14 -15.91 -7.16 2.95
C GLU A 14 -16.91 -6.32 2.16
N ASP A 15 -17.64 -5.41 2.81
CA ASP A 15 -18.68 -4.65 2.11
C ASP A 15 -18.09 -3.38 1.47
N HIS A 16 -17.41 -2.55 2.27
CA HIS A 16 -16.98 -1.23 1.79
C HIS A 16 -15.75 -1.30 0.87
N LEU A 17 -14.65 -1.88 1.32
CA LEU A 17 -13.41 -1.87 0.52
C LEU A 17 -13.48 -2.82 -0.68
N LYS A 18 -14.07 -4.01 -0.50
CA LYS A 18 -14.11 -5.04 -1.54
C LYS A 18 -15.32 -4.87 -2.48
N LEU A 19 -16.55 -4.81 -1.97
CA LEU A 19 -17.74 -4.75 -2.82
C LEU A 19 -18.04 -3.34 -3.33
N GLN A 20 -18.06 -2.32 -2.47
CA GLN A 20 -18.44 -0.95 -2.86
C GLN A 20 -17.30 -0.23 -3.60
N LYS A 21 -16.05 -0.32 -3.10
CA LYS A 21 -14.89 0.35 -3.71
C LYS A 21 -14.16 -0.50 -4.75
N GLY A 22 -14.44 -1.80 -4.85
CA GLY A 22 -13.78 -2.67 -5.82
C GLY A 22 -12.26 -2.72 -5.69
N LEU A 23 -11.71 -2.56 -4.47
CA LEU A 23 -10.26 -2.47 -4.30
C LEU A 23 -9.57 -3.81 -4.55
N GLN A 24 -8.42 -3.76 -5.21
CA GLN A 24 -7.56 -4.92 -5.40
C GLN A 24 -7.09 -5.51 -4.06
N PRO A 25 -6.85 -6.84 -3.97
CA PRO A 25 -6.44 -7.50 -2.73
C PRO A 25 -5.20 -6.90 -2.07
N THR A 26 -4.27 -6.37 -2.86
CA THR A 26 -3.06 -5.68 -2.36
C THR A 26 -3.38 -4.37 -1.64
N SER A 27 -4.33 -3.59 -2.19
CA SER A 27 -4.85 -2.39 -1.52
C SER A 27 -5.55 -2.76 -0.22
N ILE A 28 -6.47 -3.74 -0.25
CA ILE A 28 -7.19 -4.21 0.95
C ILE A 28 -6.22 -4.63 2.05
N ARG A 29 -5.15 -5.35 1.69
CA ARG A 29 -4.09 -5.75 2.63
C ARG A 29 -3.43 -4.55 3.31
N SER A 30 -3.18 -3.48 2.57
CA SER A 30 -2.60 -2.25 3.10
C SER A 30 -3.53 -1.54 4.11
N TYR A 31 -4.84 -1.48 3.83
CA TYR A 31 -5.83 -1.00 4.80
C TYR A 31 -5.86 -1.89 6.06
N ARG A 32 -5.90 -3.22 5.88
CA ARG A 32 -5.90 -4.19 6.98
C ARG A 32 -4.70 -4.03 7.89
N ASP A 33 -3.51 -3.94 7.31
CA ASP A 33 -2.27 -3.80 8.08
C ASP A 33 -2.19 -2.43 8.78
N THR A 34 -2.84 -1.40 8.22
CA THR A 34 -2.98 -0.10 8.89
C THR A 34 -3.91 -0.18 10.09
N VAL A 35 -5.14 -0.67 9.90
CA VAL A 35 -6.15 -0.80 10.96
C VAL A 35 -5.65 -1.72 12.06
N ARG A 36 -5.02 -2.86 11.73
CA ARG A 36 -4.41 -3.77 12.71
C ARG A 36 -3.39 -3.05 13.58
N LEU A 37 -2.46 -2.32 12.97
CA LEU A 37 -1.40 -1.63 13.71
C LEU A 37 -1.95 -0.50 14.58
N PHE A 38 -2.97 0.21 14.10
CA PHE A 38 -3.69 1.19 14.90
C PHE A 38 -4.36 0.55 16.11
N LEU A 39 -5.13 -0.53 15.94
CA LEU A 39 -5.78 -1.23 17.05
C LEU A 39 -4.78 -1.79 18.07
N CYS A 40 -3.64 -2.34 17.60
CA CYS A 40 -2.56 -2.77 18.48
C CYS A 40 -1.98 -1.60 19.29
N HIS A 41 -1.76 -0.45 18.64
CA HIS A 41 -1.28 0.75 19.32
C HIS A 41 -2.28 1.24 20.37
N VAL A 42 -3.57 1.34 20.04
CA VAL A 42 -4.62 1.74 21.01
C VAL A 42 -4.65 0.79 22.21
N ALA A 43 -4.57 -0.52 21.96
CA ALA A 43 -4.56 -1.52 23.03
C ALA A 43 -3.35 -1.38 23.96
N GLN A 44 -2.16 -1.15 23.38
CA GLN A 44 -0.93 -0.95 24.14
C GLN A 44 -0.98 0.34 24.97
N ASP A 45 -1.37 1.45 24.35
CA ASP A 45 -1.43 2.77 24.99
C ASP A 45 -2.45 2.79 26.16
N GLN A 46 -3.60 2.13 25.98
CA GLN A 46 -4.60 1.98 27.04
C GLN A 46 -4.31 0.84 28.03
N ARG A 47 -3.23 0.06 27.84
CA ARG A 47 -2.89 -1.12 28.65
C ARG A 47 -4.02 -2.15 28.75
N ARG A 48 -4.73 -2.39 27.64
CA ARG A 48 -5.87 -3.32 27.55
C ARG A 48 -5.60 -4.43 26.54
N ARG A 49 -6.30 -5.55 26.67
CA ARG A 49 -6.23 -6.60 25.65
C ARG A 49 -6.90 -6.10 24.36
N ILE A 50 -6.37 -6.48 23.21
CA ILE A 50 -6.95 -6.09 21.91
C ILE A 50 -8.44 -6.50 21.78
N THR A 51 -8.84 -7.60 22.42
CA THR A 51 -10.21 -8.09 22.46
C THR A 51 -11.17 -7.22 23.27
N GLN A 52 -10.65 -6.28 24.05
CA GLN A 52 -11.45 -5.38 24.89
C GLN A 52 -11.62 -3.99 24.27
N ILE A 53 -10.96 -3.72 23.14
CA ILE A 53 -11.03 -2.44 22.45
C ILE A 53 -12.41 -2.25 21.83
N ARG A 54 -12.99 -1.08 22.05
CA ARG A 54 -14.31 -0.68 21.60
C ARG A 54 -14.21 0.50 20.63
N LEU A 55 -15.30 0.85 19.97
CA LEU A 55 -15.33 1.97 19.03
C LEU A 55 -14.97 3.30 19.70
N GLN A 56 -15.46 3.53 20.93
CA GLN A 56 -15.15 4.73 21.70
C GLN A 56 -13.67 4.87 22.09
N ASP A 57 -12.89 3.79 22.02
CA ASP A 57 -11.45 3.82 22.29
C ASP A 57 -10.68 4.38 21.08
N LEU A 58 -11.32 4.44 19.90
CA LEU A 58 -10.72 4.93 18.65
C LEU A 58 -10.88 6.45 18.56
N THR A 59 -10.15 7.18 19.40
CA THR A 59 -10.28 8.63 19.51
C THR A 59 -9.37 9.38 18.53
N PHE A 60 -9.62 10.68 18.38
CA PHE A 60 -8.72 11.59 17.68
C PHE A 60 -7.32 11.60 18.31
N GLU A 61 -7.24 11.63 19.64
CA GLU A 61 -5.98 11.60 20.37
C GLU A 61 -5.19 10.31 20.11
N GLN A 62 -5.85 9.15 20.14
CA GLN A 62 -5.20 7.88 19.79
C GLN A 62 -4.71 7.86 18.35
N THR A 63 -5.43 8.52 17.43
CA THR A 63 -5.00 8.65 16.04
C THR A 63 -3.73 9.52 15.94
N GLN A 64 -3.66 10.64 16.66
CA GLN A 64 -2.46 11.48 16.68
C GLN A 64 -1.27 10.77 17.31
N ARG A 65 -1.45 10.12 18.46
CA ARG A 65 -0.41 9.32 19.13
C ARG A 65 0.09 8.17 18.25
N PHE A 66 -0.81 7.49 17.54
CA PHE A 66 -0.42 6.46 16.59
C PHE A 66 0.45 7.01 15.46
N LEU A 67 0.05 8.14 14.87
CA LEU A 67 0.83 8.77 13.80
C LEU A 67 2.21 9.23 14.29
N GLN A 68 2.31 9.72 15.53
CA GLN A 68 3.58 10.03 16.17
C GLN A 68 4.42 8.78 16.41
N HIS A 69 3.83 7.72 16.96
CA HIS A 69 4.47 6.43 17.20
C HIS A 69 5.06 5.82 15.91
N LEU A 70 4.36 5.96 14.78
CA LEU A 70 4.88 5.51 13.48
C LEU A 70 6.20 6.19 13.10
N GLU A 71 6.37 7.45 13.45
CA GLU A 71 7.56 8.24 13.08
C GLU A 71 8.67 8.12 14.13
N VAL A 72 8.32 8.27 15.41
CA VAL A 72 9.28 8.36 16.51
C VAL A 72 9.79 6.99 16.92
N ASP A 73 8.90 6.04 17.19
CA ASP A 73 9.29 4.74 17.74
C ASP A 73 9.56 3.70 16.65
N ARG A 74 8.81 3.79 15.54
CA ARG A 74 8.95 2.85 14.41
C ARG A 74 9.86 3.36 13.30
N HIS A 75 10.33 4.60 13.41
CA HIS A 75 11.21 5.24 12.41
C HIS A 75 10.68 5.14 10.98
N ASN A 76 9.36 5.10 10.80
CA ASN A 76 8.78 5.05 9.46
C ASN A 76 8.98 6.39 8.77
N HIS A 77 9.29 6.33 7.46
CA HIS A 77 9.32 7.51 6.62
C HIS A 77 7.94 8.22 6.60
N VAL A 78 7.97 9.55 6.42
CA VAL A 78 6.77 10.39 6.37
C VAL A 78 5.75 9.88 5.33
N GLN A 79 6.22 9.31 4.22
CA GLN A 79 5.38 8.74 3.18
C GLN A 79 4.55 7.54 3.68
N THR A 80 5.16 6.63 4.43
CA THR A 80 4.48 5.50 5.08
C THR A 80 3.48 6.00 6.14
N ARG A 81 3.86 7.00 6.92
CA ARG A 81 2.96 7.64 7.91
C ARG A 81 1.74 8.28 7.23
N ASN A 82 1.93 9.01 6.14
CA ASN A 82 0.83 9.62 5.39
C ASN A 82 -0.05 8.59 4.68
N GLN A 83 0.53 7.50 4.16
CA GLN A 83 -0.23 6.39 3.58
C GLN A 83 -1.16 5.75 4.61
N ARG A 84 -0.66 5.54 5.84
CA ARG A 84 -1.47 5.06 6.97
C ARG A 84 -2.53 6.07 7.40
N LEU A 85 -2.22 7.36 7.44
CA LEU A 85 -3.21 8.41 7.69
C LEU A 85 -4.35 8.39 6.65
N CYS A 86 -4.04 8.19 5.37
CA CYS A 86 -5.07 8.10 4.33
C CYS A 86 -6.01 6.91 4.54
N ALA A 87 -5.46 5.75 4.92
CA ALA A 87 -6.26 4.58 5.27
C ALA A 87 -7.10 4.79 6.53
N LEU A 88 -6.57 5.48 7.55
CA LEU A 88 -7.33 5.84 8.75
C LEU A 88 -8.45 6.83 8.46
N ARG A 89 -8.22 7.86 7.64
CA ARG A 89 -9.29 8.78 7.20
C ARG A 89 -10.45 8.03 6.57
N THR A 90 -10.15 7.16 5.60
CA THR A 90 -11.18 6.33 4.95
C THR A 90 -11.92 5.44 5.96
N PHE A 91 -11.20 4.86 6.92
CA PHE A 91 -11.81 4.03 7.96
C PHE A 91 -12.72 4.85 8.88
N PHE A 92 -12.26 6.01 9.36
CA PHE A 92 -13.03 6.89 10.24
C PHE A 92 -14.24 7.52 9.54
N ASP A 93 -14.14 7.87 8.26
CA ASP A 93 -15.29 8.30 7.44
C ASP A 93 -16.34 7.18 7.35
N TYR A 94 -15.89 5.94 7.12
CA TYR A 94 -16.79 4.77 7.11
C TYR A 94 -17.44 4.54 8.48
N VAL A 95 -16.67 4.64 9.57
CA VAL A 95 -17.19 4.51 10.94
C VAL A 95 -18.25 5.58 11.23
N ALA A 96 -17.97 6.84 10.89
CA ALA A 96 -18.89 7.96 11.09
C ALA A 96 -20.19 7.79 10.30
N TYR A 97 -20.13 7.21 9.09
CA TYR A 97 -21.32 6.89 8.30
C TYR A 97 -22.19 5.80 8.96
N ARG A 98 -21.57 4.81 9.62
CA ARG A 98 -22.27 3.68 10.25
C ARG A 98 -22.71 3.96 11.69
N VAL A 99 -22.00 4.84 12.39
CA VAL A 99 -22.16 5.15 13.82
C VAL A 99 -22.08 6.68 13.97
N PRO A 100 -23.22 7.40 13.89
CA PRO A 100 -23.25 8.85 13.91
C PRO A 100 -22.59 9.49 15.14
N GLU A 101 -22.55 8.79 16.27
CA GLU A 101 -21.87 9.22 17.50
C GLU A 101 -20.35 9.39 17.31
N MET A 102 -19.77 8.70 16.32
CA MET A 102 -18.36 8.81 15.96
C MET A 102 -18.09 9.93 14.93
N LEU A 103 -19.13 10.62 14.45
CA LEU A 103 -18.99 11.71 13.47
C LEU A 103 -18.02 12.81 13.91
N PRO A 104 -18.05 13.32 15.16
CA PRO A 104 -17.09 14.33 15.61
C PRO A 104 -15.65 13.83 15.51
N THR A 105 -15.39 12.58 15.90
CA THR A 105 -14.05 11.98 15.78
C THR A 105 -13.63 11.81 14.33
N GLY A 106 -14.54 11.37 13.46
CA GLY A 106 -14.27 11.25 12.01
C GLY A 106 -13.87 12.59 11.40
N GLN A 107 -14.61 13.66 11.70
CA GLN A 107 -14.30 15.02 11.24
C GLN A 107 -12.92 15.49 11.74
N GLN A 108 -12.58 15.24 13.00
CA GLN A 108 -11.27 15.59 13.54
C GLN A 108 -10.13 14.83 12.84
N VAL A 109 -10.29 13.52 12.60
CA VAL A 109 -9.29 12.71 11.90
C VAL A 109 -9.13 13.14 10.43
N ALA A 110 -10.23 13.49 9.75
CA ALA A 110 -10.20 14.01 8.39
C ALA A 110 -9.31 15.26 8.27
N LEU A 111 -9.34 16.14 9.29
CA LEU A 111 -8.58 17.38 9.33
C LEU A 111 -7.09 17.22 9.67
N ILE A 112 -6.62 16.05 10.11
CA ILE A 112 -5.19 15.84 10.41
C ILE A 112 -4.36 16.07 9.15
N PRO A 113 -3.45 17.06 9.09
CA PRO A 113 -2.69 17.31 7.87
C PRO A 113 -1.76 16.14 7.53
N ALA A 114 -1.63 15.87 6.24
CA ALA A 114 -0.52 15.06 5.74
C ALA A 114 0.74 15.90 5.83
N LYS A 115 1.84 15.31 6.32
CA LYS A 115 3.13 16.00 6.37
C LYS A 115 3.68 16.13 4.95
N ARG A 116 4.35 17.25 4.65
CA ARG A 116 4.98 17.45 3.34
C ARG A 116 6.08 16.41 3.14
N VAL A 117 6.10 15.80 1.95
CA VAL A 117 7.14 14.86 1.53
C VAL A 117 7.79 15.42 0.28
N HIS A 118 9.10 15.59 0.29
CA HIS A 118 9.83 15.86 -0.94
C HIS A 118 9.79 14.62 -1.82
N PRO A 119 9.54 14.75 -3.13
CA PRO A 119 9.68 13.62 -4.04
C PRO A 119 11.04 12.97 -3.81
N ALA A 120 11.07 11.65 -3.68
CA ALA A 120 12.34 10.94 -3.68
C ALA A 120 13.07 11.30 -4.98
N GLU A 121 14.38 11.48 -4.87
CA GLU A 121 15.21 11.66 -6.05
C GLU A 121 15.02 10.45 -6.97
N THR A 122 14.78 10.73 -8.24
CA THR A 122 14.65 9.65 -9.23
C THR A 122 16.03 9.11 -9.48
N GLN A 123 16.33 7.96 -8.88
CA GLN A 123 17.55 7.22 -9.17
C GLN A 123 17.36 6.47 -10.48
N PHE A 124 18.24 6.73 -11.44
CA PHE A 124 18.30 6.03 -12.71
C PHE A 124 19.75 5.64 -12.97
N MET A 125 19.94 4.61 -13.79
CA MET A 125 21.28 4.19 -14.20
C MET A 125 21.65 4.88 -15.50
N GLU A 126 22.84 5.47 -15.54
CA GLU A 126 23.43 6.01 -16.74
C GLU A 126 23.79 4.88 -17.73
N ARG A 127 23.92 5.23 -19.02
CA ARG A 127 24.24 4.25 -20.07
C ARG A 127 25.52 3.45 -19.77
N GLN A 128 26.52 4.11 -19.17
CA GLN A 128 27.78 3.47 -18.81
C GLN A 128 27.60 2.45 -17.68
N GLU A 129 26.80 2.77 -16.67
CA GLU A 129 26.49 1.89 -15.53
C GLU A 129 25.69 0.66 -15.99
N LEU A 130 24.71 0.86 -16.87
CA LEU A 130 23.98 -0.24 -17.50
C LEU A 130 24.91 -1.13 -18.34
N THR A 131 25.82 -0.54 -19.10
CA THR A 131 26.80 -1.30 -19.87
C THR A 131 27.70 -2.13 -18.95
N ALA A 132 28.15 -1.56 -17.83
CA ALA A 132 28.93 -2.27 -16.82
C ALA A 132 28.13 -3.41 -16.18
N LEU A 133 26.85 -3.19 -15.87
CA LEU A 133 25.92 -4.21 -15.37
C LEU A 133 25.81 -5.37 -16.35
N PHE A 134 25.52 -5.12 -17.63
CA PHE A 134 25.41 -6.21 -18.63
C PHE A 134 26.71 -6.99 -18.87
N ARG A 135 27.87 -6.34 -18.64
CA ARG A 135 29.18 -7.00 -18.70
C ARG A 135 29.46 -7.88 -17.48
N SER A 136 28.97 -7.51 -16.31
CA SER A 136 29.17 -8.26 -15.07
C SER A 136 28.25 -9.47 -14.93
N LEU A 137 27.18 -9.56 -15.73
CA LEU A 137 26.28 -10.72 -15.72
C LEU A 137 27.00 -12.03 -16.08
N PRO A 138 26.71 -13.15 -15.38
CA PRO A 138 27.30 -14.45 -15.68
C PRO A 138 27.12 -14.86 -17.14
N LYS A 139 28.14 -15.52 -17.71
CA LYS A 139 28.13 -16.01 -19.10
C LYS A 139 27.70 -17.47 -19.22
N GLN A 140 27.71 -18.23 -18.13
CA GLN A 140 27.38 -19.65 -18.10
C GLN A 140 26.45 -19.95 -16.91
N GLY A 141 25.59 -20.95 -17.07
CA GLY A 141 24.64 -21.39 -16.05
C GLY A 141 23.21 -21.52 -16.59
N ARG A 142 22.39 -22.28 -15.86
CA ARG A 142 21.02 -22.65 -16.26
C ARG A 142 20.09 -21.45 -16.52
N HIS A 143 20.33 -20.32 -15.87
CA HIS A 143 19.44 -19.15 -15.91
C HIS A 143 19.99 -17.94 -16.68
N VAL A 144 21.19 -18.05 -17.27
CA VAL A 144 21.87 -16.90 -17.89
C VAL A 144 21.06 -16.24 -18.99
N LEU A 145 20.46 -17.03 -19.90
CA LEU A 145 19.64 -16.48 -20.98
C LEU A 145 18.41 -15.75 -20.42
N ARG A 146 17.72 -16.37 -19.44
CA ARG A 146 16.55 -15.78 -18.79
C ARG A 146 16.89 -14.43 -18.15
N ASP A 147 17.92 -14.39 -17.31
CA ASP A 147 18.23 -13.20 -16.51
C ASP A 147 18.73 -12.05 -17.39
N ARG A 148 19.54 -12.35 -18.42
CA ARG A 148 19.96 -11.35 -19.42
C ARG A 148 18.77 -10.83 -20.21
N THR A 149 17.88 -11.70 -20.68
CA THR A 149 16.67 -11.30 -21.42
C THR A 149 15.76 -10.45 -20.54
N LEU A 150 15.54 -10.80 -19.27
CA LEU A 150 14.71 -10.03 -18.35
C LEU A 150 15.26 -8.62 -18.14
N LEU A 151 16.56 -8.47 -17.89
CA LEU A 151 17.18 -7.15 -17.71
C LEU A 151 17.14 -6.31 -18.99
N SER A 152 17.44 -6.91 -20.15
CA SER A 152 17.32 -6.22 -21.43
C SER A 152 15.87 -5.82 -21.72
N PHE A 153 14.90 -6.69 -21.40
CA PHE A 153 13.48 -6.40 -21.59
C PHE A 153 13.02 -5.24 -20.71
N LEU A 154 13.32 -5.28 -19.40
CA LEU A 154 13.00 -4.20 -18.45
C LEU A 154 13.60 -2.86 -18.91
N TYR A 155 14.87 -2.86 -19.33
CA TYR A 155 15.54 -1.66 -19.81
C TYR A 155 14.91 -1.07 -21.09
N ASN A 156 14.61 -1.91 -22.09
CA ASN A 156 14.12 -1.43 -23.38
C ASN A 156 12.63 -1.05 -23.36
N THR A 157 11.84 -1.63 -22.46
CA THR A 157 10.38 -1.43 -22.42
C THR A 157 9.93 -0.49 -21.30
N GLY A 158 10.75 -0.29 -20.26
CA GLY A 158 10.34 0.41 -19.05
C GLY A 158 9.25 -0.31 -18.25
N ALA A 159 9.04 -1.61 -18.50
CA ALA A 159 8.03 -2.41 -17.83
C ALA A 159 8.26 -2.46 -16.31
N ARG A 160 7.18 -2.46 -15.54
CA ARG A 160 7.23 -2.74 -14.10
C ARG A 160 7.48 -4.23 -13.86
N VAL A 161 8.10 -4.56 -12.73
CA VAL A 161 8.39 -5.96 -12.36
C VAL A 161 7.13 -6.84 -12.43
N GLN A 162 5.99 -6.36 -11.95
CA GLN A 162 4.73 -7.11 -12.00
C GLN A 162 4.26 -7.38 -13.43
N GLU A 163 4.39 -6.39 -14.33
CA GLU A 163 4.02 -6.52 -15.73
C GLU A 163 4.88 -7.60 -16.43
N VAL A 164 6.15 -7.71 -16.05
CA VAL A 164 7.05 -8.77 -16.56
C VAL A 164 6.72 -10.14 -15.98
N VAL A 165 6.35 -10.22 -14.70
CA VAL A 165 5.96 -11.50 -14.06
C VAL A 165 4.69 -12.07 -14.67
N GLU A 166 3.76 -11.21 -15.10
CA GLU A 166 2.48 -11.60 -15.70
C GLU A 166 2.54 -11.76 -17.24
N LEU A 167 3.70 -11.47 -17.84
CA LEU A 167 3.89 -11.51 -19.29
C LEU A 167 3.70 -12.92 -19.85
N ARG A 168 2.88 -13.03 -20.91
CA ARG A 168 2.62 -14.28 -21.63
C ARG A 168 3.17 -14.22 -23.04
N ARG A 169 3.44 -15.38 -23.63
CA ARG A 169 3.86 -15.48 -25.04
C ARG A 169 2.87 -14.81 -26.00
N SER A 170 1.56 -14.89 -25.71
CA SER A 170 0.50 -14.24 -26.49
C SER A 170 0.56 -12.71 -26.49
N HIS A 171 1.30 -12.10 -25.56
CA HIS A 171 1.48 -10.65 -25.50
C HIS A 171 2.67 -10.16 -26.34
N LEU A 172 3.44 -11.09 -26.91
CA LEU A 172 4.64 -10.80 -27.69
C LEU A 172 4.34 -11.00 -29.18
N ASP A 173 4.55 -9.96 -29.96
CA ASP A 173 4.67 -10.06 -31.41
C ASP A 173 6.13 -9.78 -31.76
N LEU A 174 6.83 -10.83 -32.19
CA LEU A 174 8.25 -10.81 -32.50
C LEU A 174 8.51 -10.82 -34.02
N GLY A 175 7.55 -10.33 -34.81
CA GLY A 175 7.70 -10.16 -36.26
C GLY A 175 8.71 -9.08 -36.65
N ALA A 176 8.56 -8.52 -37.85
CA ALA A 176 9.49 -7.52 -38.40
C ALA A 176 9.62 -6.24 -37.56
N SER A 177 8.60 -5.92 -36.74
CA SER A 177 8.64 -4.84 -35.76
C SER A 177 8.22 -5.38 -34.40
N PRO A 178 9.18 -5.85 -33.59
CA PRO A 178 8.88 -6.48 -32.31
C PRO A 178 8.12 -5.52 -31.38
N ARG A 179 7.01 -5.99 -30.82
CA ARG A 179 6.16 -5.25 -29.88
C ARG A 179 5.67 -6.15 -28.75
N VAL A 180 5.36 -5.53 -27.62
CA VAL A 180 4.82 -6.21 -26.46
C VAL A 180 3.62 -5.44 -25.91
N GLN A 181 2.57 -6.18 -25.55
CA GLN A 181 1.43 -5.65 -24.80
C GLN A 181 1.66 -5.88 -23.31
N LEU A 182 1.71 -4.80 -22.53
CA LEU A 182 1.88 -4.84 -21.08
C LEU A 182 0.56 -4.43 -20.41
N HIS A 183 0.16 -5.19 -19.40
CA HIS A 183 -1.03 -4.90 -18.60
C HIS A 183 -0.60 -4.21 -17.30
N GLY A 184 -0.79 -2.90 -17.24
CA GLY A 184 -0.40 -2.03 -16.15
C GLY A 184 -1.43 -1.89 -15.03
N LYS A 185 -1.01 -1.22 -13.96
CA LYS A 185 -1.86 -0.94 -12.80
C LYS A 185 -3.08 -0.10 -13.22
N GLY A 186 -4.26 -0.57 -12.82
CA GLY A 186 -5.54 0.09 -13.15
C GLY A 186 -6.26 -0.54 -14.35
N ASP A 187 -5.88 -1.76 -14.73
CA ASP A 187 -6.45 -2.52 -15.86
C ASP A 187 -6.26 -1.78 -17.19
N LYS A 188 -5.03 -1.29 -17.41
CA LYS A 188 -4.62 -0.50 -18.58
C LYS A 188 -3.56 -1.18 -19.39
#